data_AF-A0A7J4JUX0-F1
#
_entry.id   AF-A0A7J4JUX0-F1
#
_cell.length_a   1.000
_cell.length_b   1.000
_cell.length_c   1.000
_cell.angle_alpha   90.00
_cell.angle_beta   90.00
_cell.angle_gamma   90.00
#
_symmetry.space_group_name_H-M   'P 1'
#
loop_
_entity.id
_entity.type
_entity.pdbx_description
1 polymer ?
#
loop_
_entity_poly.entity_id
_entity_poly.type
_entity_poly.pdbx_seq_one_letter_code
_entity_poly.pdbx_strand_id
1 'polypeptide(L)'
;MRIYVPEIGKKVNLSAKEKRTLKQRLFDFGHGCFPEPPIMGGFVNQKKHIARMKAEEEKIVLEKKRKEAAEAAEKERKTPAALRLRLENGEKLTVEEYLVAVYDVEAHVMSLAMTHLSRLKDLFGNCTGCLEGKKVLDIACGSRTSYTDFGIFSKKGNLEPWLCRALHKCGARAIGMDIGNNDGEPFEHHWADLTEKGTLGRLFGKTHDSSFDAIVVSMLIGELSPILQMMTNEAKRSEMKNEIFAEAVRLLKEGGWFLYEFDAYRKANGKLVADGTPKY
;
A
#
# COMPACT_ATOMS: atom_id res chain seq x y z
N MET A 1 0.74 7.94 56.88
CA MET A 1 0.12 6.79 56.18
C MET A 1 0.26 7.03 54.68
N ARG A 2 1.08 6.24 53.98
CA ARG A 2 1.24 6.32 52.52
C ARG A 2 0.36 5.24 51.90
N ILE A 3 -0.66 5.65 51.15
CA ILE A 3 -1.55 4.74 50.41
C ILE A 3 -1.06 4.75 48.95
N TYR A 4 -0.87 3.57 48.37
CA TYR A 4 -0.57 3.41 46.94
C TYR A 4 -1.89 3.15 46.23
N VAL A 5 -2.24 4.00 45.26
CA VAL A 5 -3.40 3.79 44.37
C VAL A 5 -2.81 3.56 42.98
N PRO A 6 -3.00 2.37 42.38
CA PRO A 6 -2.47 2.09 41.06
C PRO A 6 -3.43 2.67 40.03
N GLU A 7 -3.24 3.94 39.71
CA GLU A 7 -3.44 4.56 38.39
C GLU A 7 -3.34 6.09 38.54
N ILE A 8 -2.69 6.71 37.55
CA ILE A 8 -2.45 8.15 37.38
C ILE A 8 -1.30 8.70 38.26
N GLY A 9 -0.11 8.75 37.67
CA GLY A 9 1.09 9.39 38.21
C GLY A 9 1.00 10.93 38.28
N LYS A 10 0.01 11.48 38.99
CA LYS A 10 -0.04 12.90 39.38
C LYS A 10 -0.15 13.02 40.90
N LYS A 11 0.81 13.68 41.53
CA LYS A 11 0.70 14.11 42.93
C LYS A 11 -0.43 15.14 43.04
N VAL A 12 -1.56 14.76 43.60
CA VAL A 12 -2.65 15.70 43.90
C VAL A 12 -2.48 16.22 45.33
N ASN A 13 -2.31 17.54 45.48
CA ASN A 13 -2.24 18.18 46.79
C ASN A 13 -3.65 18.35 47.35
N LEU A 14 -4.08 17.39 48.18
CA LEU A 14 -5.36 17.47 48.88
C LEU A 14 -5.32 18.51 50.01
N SER A 15 -6.37 19.32 50.10
CA SER A 15 -6.61 20.24 51.20
C SER A 15 -6.81 19.48 52.52
N ALA A 16 -6.66 20.19 53.65
CA ALA A 16 -6.84 19.60 54.98
C ALA A 16 -8.25 19.00 55.19
N LYS A 17 -9.26 19.58 54.54
CA LYS A 17 -10.66 19.12 54.60
C LYS A 17 -10.83 17.79 53.86
N GLU A 18 -10.27 17.68 52.65
CA GLU A 18 -10.33 16.45 51.83
C GLU A 18 -9.57 15.29 52.47
N LYS A 19 -8.43 15.58 53.12
CA LYS A 19 -7.69 14.57 53.90
C LYS A 19 -8.50 14.02 55.06
N ARG A 20 -9.35 14.85 55.71
CA ARG A 20 -10.24 14.42 56.80
C ARG A 20 -11.36 13.52 56.29
N THR A 21 -12.01 13.90 55.18
CA THR A 21 -13.09 13.13 54.57
C THR A 21 -12.63 11.76 54.06
N LEU A 22 -11.44 11.70 53.46
CA LEU A 22 -10.85 10.44 53.01
C LEU A 22 -10.51 9.51 54.19
N LYS A 23 -10.02 10.09 55.30
CA LYS A 23 -9.75 9.36 56.55
C LYS A 23 -11.01 8.75 57.15
N GLN A 24 -12.12 9.50 57.15
CA GLN A 24 -13.40 9.03 57.67
C GLN A 24 -13.95 7.89 56.80
N ARG A 25 -13.92 8.04 55.47
CA ARG A 25 -14.36 6.98 54.54
C ARG A 25 -13.53 5.69 54.64
N LEU A 26 -12.22 5.81 54.89
CA LEU A 26 -11.35 4.65 55.14
C LEU A 26 -11.60 4.00 56.51
N PHE A 27 -11.99 4.79 57.52
CA PHE A 27 -12.39 4.30 58.83
C PHE A 27 -13.71 3.52 58.75
N ASP A 28 -14.69 4.06 58.03
CA ASP A 28 -16.00 3.42 57.84
C ASP A 28 -15.91 2.14 56.99
N PHE A 29 -14.95 2.05 56.07
CA PHE A 29 -14.66 0.82 55.31
C PHE A 29 -13.98 -0.28 56.16
N GLY A 30 -13.40 0.08 57.31
CA GLY A 30 -12.59 -0.80 58.15
C GLY A 30 -13.36 -1.63 59.19
N HIS A 31 -14.68 -1.46 59.31
CA HIS A 31 -15.49 -2.19 60.30
C HIS A 31 -16.17 -3.47 59.78
N GLY A 32 -15.88 -3.88 58.54
CA GLY A 32 -16.21 -5.22 58.05
C GLY A 32 -15.07 -6.20 58.27
N CYS A 33 -15.13 -6.98 59.36
CA CYS A 33 -14.40 -8.23 59.62
C CYS A 33 -13.06 -8.46 58.88
N PHE A 34 -11.95 -8.12 59.52
CA PHE A 34 -10.66 -8.77 59.23
C PHE A 34 -10.07 -9.35 60.52
N PRO A 35 -9.63 -10.61 60.54
CA PRO A 35 -8.93 -11.18 61.68
C PRO A 35 -7.60 -10.44 61.88
N GLU A 36 -7.13 -10.38 63.13
CA GLU A 36 -5.90 -9.70 63.53
C GLU A 36 -4.72 -9.99 62.59
N PRO A 37 -3.87 -9.00 62.26
CA PRO A 37 -2.72 -9.24 61.39
C PRO A 37 -1.69 -10.09 62.14
N PRO A 38 -1.11 -11.13 61.50
CA PRO A 38 -0.06 -11.91 62.13
C PRO A 38 1.18 -11.03 62.30
N ILE A 39 1.79 -11.20 63.47
CA ILE A 39 3.02 -10.57 63.94
C ILE A 39 4.18 -10.86 62.98
N MET A 40 4.89 -9.79 62.60
CA MET A 40 6.27 -9.73 62.09
C MET A 40 6.73 -10.77 61.03
N GLY A 41 6.34 -10.54 59.76
CA GLY A 41 7.03 -11.08 58.58
C GLY A 41 7.10 -10.13 57.35
N GLY A 42 6.55 -8.91 57.44
CA GLY A 42 6.14 -8.10 56.27
C GLY A 42 7.22 -7.28 55.56
N PHE A 43 8.34 -6.92 56.20
CA PHE A 43 9.35 -6.03 55.59
C PHE A 43 10.22 -6.72 54.53
N VAL A 44 10.46 -8.02 54.66
CA VAL A 44 11.27 -8.80 53.69
C VAL A 44 10.50 -9.03 52.39
N ASN A 45 9.17 -9.21 52.48
CA ASN A 45 8.30 -9.40 51.31
C ASN A 45 8.09 -8.11 50.51
N GLN A 46 8.05 -6.95 51.16
CA GLN A 46 7.86 -5.68 50.46
C GLN A 46 9.09 -5.28 49.63
N LYS A 47 10.31 -5.51 50.15
CA LYS A 47 11.56 -5.30 49.38
C LYS A 47 11.66 -6.24 48.18
N LYS A 48 11.29 -7.51 48.34
CA LYS A 48 11.26 -8.50 47.25
C LYS A 48 10.23 -8.12 46.18
N HIS A 49 9.05 -7.65 46.57
CA HIS A 49 8.02 -7.19 45.64
C HIS A 49 8.46 -5.96 44.85
N ILE A 50 9.05 -4.95 45.50
CA ILE A 50 9.59 -3.76 44.82
C ILE A 50 10.73 -4.14 43.86
N ALA A 51 11.63 -5.04 44.27
CA ALA A 51 12.70 -5.53 43.41
C ALA A 51 12.16 -6.29 42.19
N ARG A 52 11.11 -7.10 42.36
CA ARG A 52 10.42 -7.78 41.26
C ARG A 52 9.77 -6.80 40.30
N MET A 53 9.05 -5.79 40.81
CA MET A 53 8.44 -4.75 39.97
C MET A 53 9.49 -3.98 39.17
N LYS A 54 10.62 -3.60 39.80
CA LYS A 54 11.72 -2.94 39.09
C LYS A 54 12.35 -3.83 38.02
N ALA A 55 12.56 -5.11 38.30
CA ALA A 55 13.07 -6.06 37.32
C ALA A 55 12.10 -6.25 36.15
N GLU A 56 10.79 -6.19 36.41
CA GLU A 56 9.73 -6.28 35.40
C GLU A 56 9.65 -5.00 34.54
N GLU A 57 9.78 -3.82 35.16
CA GLU A 57 9.93 -2.53 34.46
C GLU A 57 11.20 -2.50 33.60
N GLU A 58 12.34 -2.96 34.13
CA GLU A 58 13.61 -3.05 33.39
C GLU A 58 13.49 -4.00 32.19
N LYS A 59 12.79 -5.13 32.36
CA LYS A 59 12.52 -6.07 31.27
C LYS A 59 11.67 -5.42 30.17
N ILE A 60 10.63 -4.68 30.54
CA ILE A 60 9.78 -3.93 29.59
C ILE A 60 10.60 -2.89 28.82
N VAL A 61 11.45 -2.12 29.53
CA VAL A 61 12.32 -1.11 28.91
C VAL A 61 13.33 -1.76 27.95
N LEU A 62 13.92 -2.89 28.34
CA LEU A 62 14.85 -3.63 27.49
C LEU A 62 14.17 -4.19 26.24
N GLU A 63 12.96 -4.73 26.37
CA GLU A 63 12.18 -5.24 25.24
C GLU A 63 11.81 -4.11 24.28
N LYS A 64 11.42 -2.95 24.80
CA LYS A 64 11.16 -1.75 24.00
C LYS A 64 12.40 -1.32 23.21
N LYS A 65 13.56 -1.22 23.87
CA LYS A 65 14.84 -0.88 23.19
C LYS A 65 15.21 -1.89 22.10
N ARG A 66 14.96 -3.19 22.33
CA ARG A 66 15.19 -4.23 21.33
C ARG A 66 14.28 -4.08 20.10
N LYS A 67 13.00 -3.77 20.31
CA LYS A 67 12.05 -3.50 19.22
C LYS A 67 12.48 -2.28 18.41
N GLU A 68 12.82 -1.18 19.08
CA GLU A 68 13.30 0.05 18.42
C GLU A 68 14.58 -0.19 17.61
N ALA A 69 15.54 -0.97 18.15
CA ALA A 69 16.75 -1.33 17.43
C ALA A 69 16.47 -2.23 16.21
N ALA A 70 15.55 -3.20 16.33
CA ALA A 70 15.14 -4.05 15.22
C ALA A 70 14.45 -3.25 14.11
N GLU A 71 13.55 -2.32 14.47
CA GLU A 71 12.90 -1.42 13.51
C GLU A 71 13.90 -0.49 12.81
N ALA A 72 14.88 0.04 13.55
CA ALA A 72 15.93 0.87 12.97
C ALA A 72 16.80 0.08 11.98
N ALA A 73 17.24 -1.12 12.35
CA ALA A 73 18.00 -2.00 11.47
C ALA A 73 17.21 -2.40 10.21
N GLU A 74 15.91 -2.66 10.36
CA GLU A 74 15.03 -2.98 9.23
C GLU A 74 14.84 -1.78 8.29
N LYS A 75 14.72 -0.56 8.83
CA LYS A 75 14.67 0.67 8.02
C LYS A 75 15.97 0.88 7.25
N GLU A 76 17.12 0.69 7.89
CA GLU A 76 18.43 0.81 7.26
C GLU A 76 18.60 -0.20 6.11
N ARG A 77 18.17 -1.45 6.32
CA ARG A 77 18.19 -2.53 5.32
C ARG A 77 17.28 -2.27 4.11
N LYS A 78 16.27 -1.42 4.27
CA LYS A 78 15.31 -1.03 3.22
C LYS A 78 15.65 0.28 2.52
N THR A 79 16.78 0.90 2.83
CA THR A 79 17.25 2.08 2.09
C THR A 79 17.55 1.71 0.63
N PRO A 80 17.38 2.63 -0.34
CA PRO A 80 17.69 2.37 -1.75
C PRO A 80 19.11 1.83 -1.96
N ALA A 81 20.10 2.40 -1.27
CA ALA A 81 21.49 1.96 -1.34
C ALA A 81 21.68 0.52 -0.82
N ALA A 82 21.08 0.17 0.33
CA ALA A 82 21.15 -1.19 0.85
C ALA A 82 20.45 -2.20 -0.07
N LEU A 83 19.30 -1.83 -0.64
CA LEU A 83 18.57 -2.68 -1.58
C LEU A 83 19.35 -2.89 -2.88
N ARG A 84 20.02 -1.85 -3.41
CA ARG A 84 20.92 -1.97 -4.58
C ARG A 84 22.05 -2.96 -4.29
N LEU A 85 22.73 -2.82 -3.15
CA LEU A 85 23.81 -3.74 -2.78
C LEU A 85 23.31 -5.19 -2.65
N ARG A 86 22.12 -5.39 -2.05
CA ARG A 86 21.47 -6.71 -1.97
C ARG A 86 21.20 -7.28 -3.37
N LEU A 87 20.68 -6.46 -4.28
CA LEU A 87 20.42 -6.85 -5.67
C LEU A 87 21.72 -7.21 -6.41
N GLU A 88 22.77 -6.41 -6.27
CA GLU A 88 24.11 -6.65 -6.85
C GLU A 88 24.74 -7.94 -6.33
N ASN A 89 24.50 -8.28 -5.07
CA ASN A 89 24.92 -9.54 -4.45
C ASN A 89 24.04 -10.74 -4.85
N GLY A 90 23.05 -10.56 -5.72
CA GLY A 90 22.18 -11.62 -6.23
C GLY A 90 21.02 -12.00 -5.31
N GLU A 91 20.71 -11.19 -4.28
CA GLU A 91 19.52 -11.44 -3.46
C GLU A 91 18.23 -11.24 -4.27
N LYS A 92 17.26 -12.13 -4.03
CA LYS A 92 15.92 -12.00 -4.59
C LYS A 92 15.11 -11.00 -3.78
N LEU A 93 14.95 -9.79 -4.32
CA LEU A 93 14.11 -8.74 -3.74
C LEU A 93 12.62 -8.95 -4.01
N THR A 94 11.76 -8.39 -3.13
CA THR A 94 10.34 -8.22 -3.47
C THR A 94 10.17 -7.27 -4.66
N VAL A 95 8.95 -7.16 -5.20
CA VAL A 95 8.68 -6.21 -6.28
C VAL A 95 8.86 -4.78 -5.79
N GLU A 96 8.34 -4.42 -4.61
CA GLU A 96 8.55 -3.07 -4.08
C GLU A 96 10.02 -2.78 -3.83
N GLU A 97 10.74 -3.71 -3.20
CA GLU A 97 12.18 -3.56 -2.94
C GLU A 97 12.98 -3.40 -4.23
N TYR A 98 12.65 -4.17 -5.28
CA TYR A 98 13.29 -4.05 -6.59
C TYR A 98 13.04 -2.67 -7.19
N LEU A 99 11.81 -2.17 -7.14
CA LEU A 99 11.49 -0.86 -7.70
C LEU A 99 12.19 0.27 -6.95
N VAL A 100 12.25 0.21 -5.62
CA VAL A 100 13.02 1.18 -4.82
C VAL A 100 14.52 1.09 -5.15
N ALA A 101 15.08 -0.12 -5.26
CA ALA A 101 16.49 -0.31 -5.60
C ALA A 101 16.84 0.29 -6.97
N VAL A 102 16.06 -0.02 -7.99
CA VAL A 102 16.39 0.33 -9.38
C VAL A 102 16.02 1.77 -9.72
N TYR A 103 14.91 2.28 -9.20
CA TYR A 103 14.35 3.57 -9.61
C TYR A 103 14.46 4.68 -8.56
N ASP A 104 14.97 4.38 -7.35
CA ASP A 104 15.14 5.37 -6.26
C ASP A 104 13.85 6.12 -5.90
N VAL A 105 12.75 5.38 -5.90
CA VAL A 105 11.40 5.93 -5.76
C VAL A 105 10.88 5.74 -4.34
N GLU A 106 10.13 6.74 -3.85
CA GLU A 106 9.45 6.63 -2.56
C GLU A 106 8.30 5.63 -2.65
N ALA A 107 8.22 4.69 -1.71
CA ALA A 107 7.25 3.59 -1.77
C ALA A 107 5.78 4.03 -1.93
N HIS A 108 5.40 5.18 -1.36
CA HIS A 108 4.04 5.70 -1.46
C HIS A 108 3.65 6.12 -2.88
N VAL A 109 4.62 6.49 -3.71
CA VAL A 109 4.42 6.91 -5.11
C VAL A 109 3.93 5.74 -5.96
N MET A 110 4.33 4.51 -5.63
CA MET A 110 3.95 3.31 -6.37
C MET A 110 2.70 2.60 -5.80
N SER A 111 2.07 3.17 -4.77
CA SER A 111 1.00 2.48 -4.01
C SER A 111 -0.18 2.04 -4.87
N LEU A 112 -0.58 2.87 -5.84
CA LEU A 112 -1.65 2.53 -6.79
C LEU A 112 -1.25 1.33 -7.66
N ALA A 113 -0.04 1.36 -8.23
CA ALA A 113 0.47 0.25 -9.03
C ALA A 113 0.55 -1.06 -8.23
N MET A 114 0.97 -0.98 -6.96
CA MET A 114 1.02 -2.15 -6.09
C MET A 114 -0.37 -2.71 -5.75
N THR A 115 -1.36 -1.83 -5.59
CA THR A 115 -2.76 -2.24 -5.44
C THR A 115 -3.25 -3.02 -6.65
N HIS A 116 -3.04 -2.50 -7.86
CA HIS A 116 -3.43 -3.20 -9.09
C HIS A 116 -2.65 -4.49 -9.32
N LEU A 117 -1.35 -4.52 -9.00
CA LEU A 117 -0.55 -5.73 -9.06
C LEU A 117 -1.12 -6.81 -8.14
N SER A 118 -1.47 -6.47 -6.90
CA SER A 118 -2.09 -7.41 -5.96
C SER A 118 -3.40 -7.95 -6.51
N ARG A 119 -4.26 -7.08 -7.04
CA ARG A 119 -5.53 -7.50 -7.64
C ARG A 119 -5.33 -8.46 -8.80
N LEU A 120 -4.38 -8.18 -9.69
CA LEU A 120 -4.06 -9.10 -10.79
C LEU A 120 -3.57 -10.45 -10.27
N LYS A 121 -2.71 -10.47 -9.25
CA LYS A 121 -2.28 -11.73 -8.62
C LYS A 121 -3.48 -12.51 -8.09
N ASP A 122 -4.38 -11.87 -7.36
CA ASP A 122 -5.58 -12.51 -6.82
C ASP A 122 -6.46 -13.10 -7.93
N LEU A 123 -6.69 -12.35 -9.00
CA LEU A 123 -7.47 -12.78 -10.17
C LEU A 123 -6.82 -13.93 -10.96
N PHE A 124 -5.50 -14.07 -10.86
CA PHE A 124 -4.74 -15.18 -11.47
C PHE A 124 -4.37 -16.29 -10.46
N GLY A 125 -4.94 -16.29 -9.25
CA GLY A 125 -4.85 -17.40 -8.28
C GLY A 125 -3.81 -17.23 -7.16
N ASN A 126 -3.22 -16.05 -7.02
CA ASN A 126 -2.32 -15.63 -5.93
C ASN A 126 -1.19 -16.61 -5.58
N CYS A 127 -0.60 -17.23 -6.60
CA CYS A 127 0.54 -18.14 -6.43
C CYS A 127 1.84 -17.52 -6.96
N THR A 128 2.99 -18.10 -6.56
CA THR A 128 4.29 -17.69 -7.10
C THR A 128 4.30 -17.94 -8.61
N GLY A 129 4.63 -16.92 -9.41
CA GLY A 129 4.64 -17.02 -10.87
C GLY A 129 3.27 -16.92 -11.54
N CYS A 130 2.18 -16.59 -10.82
CA CYS A 130 0.84 -16.46 -11.43
C CYS A 130 0.75 -15.47 -12.60
N LEU A 131 1.67 -14.51 -12.66
CA LEU A 131 1.77 -13.49 -13.71
C LEU A 131 2.77 -13.86 -14.82
N GLU A 132 3.55 -14.94 -14.66
CA GLU A 132 4.58 -15.31 -15.63
C GLU A 132 3.96 -15.65 -16.99
N GLY A 133 4.49 -15.02 -18.05
CA GLY A 133 4.01 -15.18 -19.42
C GLY A 133 2.64 -14.55 -19.71
N LYS A 134 1.93 -13.98 -18.73
CA LYS A 134 0.66 -13.27 -18.95
C LYS A 134 0.90 -12.01 -19.77
N LYS A 135 0.11 -11.80 -20.82
CA LYS A 135 0.13 -10.58 -21.63
C LYS A 135 -0.83 -9.55 -21.03
N VAL A 136 -0.30 -8.46 -20.50
CA VAL A 136 -1.07 -7.44 -19.78
C VAL A 136 -0.88 -6.08 -20.44
N LEU A 137 -1.98 -5.45 -20.84
CA LEU A 137 -1.99 -4.07 -21.34
C LEU A 137 -2.30 -3.11 -20.19
N ASP A 138 -1.50 -2.06 -20.03
CA ASP A 138 -1.72 -0.98 -19.08
C ASP A 138 -1.94 0.33 -19.86
N ILE A 139 -3.18 0.80 -19.87
CA ILE A 139 -3.63 1.99 -20.61
C ILE A 139 -3.59 3.19 -19.68
N ALA A 140 -3.04 4.30 -20.18
CA ALA A 140 -2.67 5.46 -19.37
C ALA A 140 -1.70 5.04 -18.24
N CYS A 141 -0.65 4.33 -18.64
CA CYS A 141 0.32 3.75 -17.71
C CYS A 141 1.20 4.79 -17.01
N GLY A 142 1.18 6.05 -17.43
CA GLY A 142 2.15 7.07 -17.02
C GLY A 142 3.41 7.04 -17.88
N SER A 143 4.29 8.03 -17.67
CA SER A 143 5.53 8.15 -18.44
C SER A 143 6.72 8.69 -17.66
N ARG A 144 7.93 8.41 -18.17
CA ARG A 144 9.17 9.04 -17.69
C ARG A 144 9.26 10.53 -18.05
N THR A 145 8.44 10.98 -18.98
CA THR A 145 8.51 12.35 -19.50
C THR A 145 8.00 13.31 -18.43
N SER A 146 8.80 14.32 -18.11
CA SER A 146 8.37 15.41 -17.23
C SER A 146 7.23 16.15 -17.92
N TYR A 147 6.04 16.18 -17.31
CA TYR A 147 4.87 16.89 -17.84
C TYR A 147 4.98 18.43 -17.77
N THR A 148 6.20 18.94 -17.60
CA THR A 148 6.56 20.36 -17.71
C THR A 148 6.20 20.92 -19.09
N ASP A 149 6.26 20.12 -20.15
CA ASP A 149 5.88 20.53 -21.51
C ASP A 149 4.36 20.78 -21.63
N PHE A 150 3.56 20.20 -20.72
CA PHE A 150 2.12 20.42 -20.60
C PHE A 150 1.76 21.44 -19.50
N GLY A 151 2.76 22.12 -18.91
CA GLY A 151 2.57 23.08 -17.82
C GLY A 151 2.15 22.45 -16.49
N ILE A 152 2.30 21.13 -16.35
CA ILE A 152 1.91 20.38 -15.15
C ILE A 152 3.14 20.10 -14.30
N PHE A 153 3.17 20.69 -13.10
CA PHE A 153 4.19 20.42 -12.09
C PHE A 153 3.86 19.11 -11.35
N SER A 154 4.13 17.97 -11.98
CA SER A 154 4.19 16.70 -11.24
C SER A 154 5.59 16.53 -10.64
N LYS A 155 5.69 16.12 -9.38
CA LYS A 155 6.98 15.64 -8.86
C LYS A 155 7.45 14.47 -9.72
N LYS A 156 8.74 14.47 -10.06
CA LYS A 156 9.39 13.37 -10.77
C LYS A 156 9.05 12.04 -10.09
N GLY A 157 8.65 11.04 -10.86
CA GLY A 157 8.25 9.73 -10.36
C GLY A 157 6.75 9.55 -10.09
N ASN A 158 5.94 10.61 -9.93
CA ASN A 158 4.55 10.42 -9.50
C ASN A 158 3.64 9.73 -10.52
N LEU A 159 3.93 9.90 -11.80
CA LEU A 159 3.10 9.45 -12.92
C LEU A 159 3.97 8.65 -13.90
N GLU A 160 4.80 7.76 -13.35
CA GLU A 160 5.66 6.85 -14.13
C GLU A 160 5.01 5.46 -14.25
N PRO A 161 5.46 4.63 -15.21
CA PRO A 161 4.84 3.33 -15.52
C PRO A 161 5.16 2.21 -14.51
N TRP A 162 4.84 2.47 -13.24
CA TRP A 162 5.14 1.60 -12.11
C TRP A 162 4.50 0.24 -12.21
N LEU A 163 3.24 0.16 -12.68
CA LEU A 163 2.56 -1.11 -12.85
C LEU A 163 3.22 -1.96 -13.95
N CYS A 164 3.57 -1.35 -15.09
CA CYS A 164 4.32 -2.03 -16.14
C CYS A 164 5.66 -2.58 -15.65
N ARG A 165 6.43 -1.78 -14.89
CA ARG A 165 7.71 -2.21 -14.30
C ARG A 165 7.52 -3.37 -13.32
N ALA A 166 6.48 -3.30 -12.48
CA ALA A 166 6.12 -4.34 -11.52
C ALA A 166 5.72 -5.66 -12.23
N LEU A 167 4.90 -5.56 -13.27
CA LEU A 167 4.45 -6.69 -14.09
C LEU A 167 5.63 -7.35 -14.81
N HIS A 168 6.51 -6.55 -15.42
CA HIS A 168 7.73 -7.03 -16.06
C HIS A 168 8.62 -7.78 -15.06
N LYS A 169 8.82 -7.23 -13.85
CA LYS A 169 9.57 -7.90 -12.78
C LYS A 169 8.95 -9.23 -12.35
N CYS A 170 7.63 -9.36 -12.45
CA CYS A 170 6.91 -10.61 -12.18
C CYS A 170 6.95 -11.62 -13.35
N GLY A 171 7.65 -11.33 -14.44
CA GLY A 171 7.72 -12.20 -15.62
C GLY A 171 6.52 -12.09 -16.57
N ALA A 172 5.64 -11.11 -16.38
CA ALA A 172 4.56 -10.82 -17.32
C ALA A 172 5.10 -10.13 -18.57
N ARG A 173 4.40 -10.32 -19.69
CA ARG A 173 4.56 -9.51 -20.91
C ARG A 173 3.74 -8.23 -20.76
N ALA A 174 4.30 -7.26 -20.04
CA ALA A 174 3.71 -5.95 -19.86
C ALA A 174 3.79 -5.13 -21.16
N ILE A 175 2.69 -4.48 -21.51
CA ILE A 175 2.60 -3.53 -22.61
C ILE A 175 2.00 -2.24 -22.04
N GLY A 176 2.75 -1.15 -22.04
CA GLY A 176 2.30 0.15 -21.54
C GLY A 176 1.87 1.08 -22.67
N MET A 177 0.84 1.90 -22.44
CA MET A 177 0.46 2.97 -23.36
C MET A 177 0.16 4.25 -22.59
N ASP A 178 0.72 5.38 -23.03
CA ASP A 178 0.43 6.70 -22.49
C ASP A 178 0.66 7.80 -23.56
N ILE A 179 0.28 9.03 -23.24
CA ILE A 179 0.58 10.21 -24.07
C ILE A 179 2.02 10.71 -23.86
N GLY A 180 2.72 10.24 -22.83
CA GLY A 180 4.14 10.49 -22.65
C GLY A 180 5.02 9.37 -23.19
N ASN A 181 6.28 9.70 -23.48
CA ASN A 181 7.25 8.74 -23.99
C ASN A 181 7.88 7.90 -22.85
N ASN A 182 8.09 6.62 -23.12
CA ASN A 182 8.68 5.61 -22.24
C ASN A 182 9.92 4.91 -22.85
N ASP A 183 10.59 5.55 -23.81
CA ASP A 183 11.85 5.05 -24.37
C ASP A 183 12.85 4.68 -23.25
N GLY A 184 13.44 3.49 -23.39
CA GLY A 184 14.39 2.92 -22.43
C GLY A 184 13.76 2.10 -21.30
N GLU A 185 12.43 2.00 -21.23
CA GLU A 185 11.77 1.01 -20.37
C GLU A 185 12.02 -0.43 -20.87
N PRO A 186 12.08 -1.43 -19.97
CA PRO A 186 12.40 -2.82 -20.33
C PRO A 186 11.20 -3.60 -20.89
N PHE A 187 10.05 -2.96 -21.05
CA PHE A 187 8.80 -3.53 -21.54
C PHE A 187 8.36 -2.83 -22.82
N GLU A 188 7.47 -3.47 -23.59
CA GLU A 188 6.91 -2.87 -24.80
C GLU A 188 6.04 -1.66 -24.44
N HIS A 189 6.25 -0.52 -25.10
CA HIS A 189 5.47 0.68 -24.84
C HIS A 189 4.99 1.35 -26.14
N HIS A 190 3.85 2.03 -26.05
CA HIS A 190 3.26 2.80 -27.15
C HIS A 190 3.00 4.23 -26.68
N TRP A 191 3.54 5.20 -27.43
CA TRP A 191 3.24 6.62 -27.23
C TRP A 191 2.09 7.03 -28.15
N ALA A 192 0.94 7.39 -27.56
CA ALA A 192 -0.23 7.78 -28.34
C ALA A 192 -1.28 8.56 -27.53
N ASP A 193 -2.05 9.39 -28.24
CA ASP A 193 -3.13 10.18 -27.68
C ASP A 193 -4.46 9.40 -27.66
N LEU A 194 -4.97 9.10 -26.46
CA LEU A 194 -6.26 8.43 -26.26
C LEU A 194 -7.47 9.33 -26.54
N THR A 195 -7.28 10.64 -26.69
CA THR A 195 -8.36 11.56 -27.09
C THR A 195 -8.69 11.43 -28.57
N GLU A 196 -7.75 10.94 -29.38
CA GLU A 196 -8.00 10.62 -30.77
C GLU A 196 -8.85 9.35 -30.89
N LYS A 197 -9.90 9.43 -31.71
CA LYS A 197 -10.80 8.31 -31.94
C LYS A 197 -10.11 7.16 -32.68
N GLY A 198 -10.33 5.94 -32.24
CA GLY A 198 -9.82 4.72 -32.88
C GLY A 198 -8.33 4.46 -32.63
N THR A 199 -7.70 5.17 -31.67
CA THR A 199 -6.27 5.02 -31.38
C THR A 199 -5.90 3.58 -31.01
N LEU A 200 -6.69 2.95 -30.12
CA LEU A 200 -6.46 1.57 -29.70
C LEU A 200 -6.63 0.59 -30.87
N GLY A 201 -7.59 0.82 -31.77
CA GLY A 201 -7.76 0.01 -32.98
C GLY A 201 -6.60 0.13 -33.96
N ARG A 202 -5.98 1.32 -34.09
CA ARG A 202 -4.79 1.54 -34.92
C ARG A 202 -3.55 0.86 -34.34
N LEU A 203 -3.30 1.02 -33.04
CA LEU A 203 -2.13 0.45 -32.37
C LEU A 203 -2.24 -1.08 -32.28
N PHE A 204 -3.39 -1.56 -31.82
CA PHE A 204 -3.64 -2.97 -31.59
C PHE A 204 -4.60 -3.50 -32.65
N GLY A 205 -4.19 -3.51 -33.92
CA GLY A 205 -5.01 -4.02 -35.02
C GLY A 205 -5.45 -5.50 -34.85
N LYS A 206 -6.01 -6.11 -35.89
CA LYS A 206 -6.61 -7.47 -35.80
C LYS A 206 -5.67 -8.57 -35.29
N THR A 207 -4.36 -8.41 -35.43
CA THR A 207 -3.36 -9.35 -34.90
C THR A 207 -3.35 -9.45 -33.36
N HIS A 208 -4.00 -8.50 -32.69
CA HIS A 208 -4.11 -8.41 -31.24
C HIS A 208 -5.48 -8.82 -30.71
N ASP A 209 -6.43 -9.17 -31.60
CA ASP A 209 -7.76 -9.65 -31.20
C ASP A 209 -7.62 -10.86 -30.26
N SER A 210 -8.31 -10.81 -29.13
CA SER A 210 -8.31 -11.87 -28.11
C SER A 210 -6.90 -12.35 -27.70
N SER A 211 -5.94 -11.43 -27.58
CA SER A 211 -4.55 -11.76 -27.27
C SER A 211 -4.11 -11.44 -25.84
N PHE A 212 -4.85 -10.60 -25.12
CA PHE A 212 -4.49 -10.15 -23.77
C PHE A 212 -5.14 -10.99 -22.67
N ASP A 213 -4.38 -11.30 -21.63
CA ASP A 213 -4.87 -11.98 -20.42
C ASP A 213 -5.52 -10.99 -19.46
N ALA A 214 -4.97 -9.76 -19.40
CA ALA A 214 -5.58 -8.65 -18.68
C ALA A 214 -5.37 -7.31 -19.38
N ILE A 215 -6.28 -6.38 -19.15
CA ILE A 215 -6.16 -4.96 -19.51
C ILE A 215 -6.45 -4.15 -18.24
N VAL A 216 -5.59 -3.18 -17.95
CA VAL A 216 -5.71 -2.28 -16.80
C VAL A 216 -5.80 -0.85 -17.29
N VAL A 217 -6.70 -0.09 -16.69
CA VAL A 217 -6.86 1.36 -16.88
C VAL A 217 -6.92 1.93 -15.47
N SER A 218 -5.81 2.51 -14.97
CA SER A 218 -5.68 2.86 -13.54
C SER A 218 -5.51 4.35 -13.25
N MET A 219 -5.12 5.15 -14.25
CA MET A 219 -4.85 6.58 -14.07
C MET A 219 -5.66 7.43 -15.04
N LEU A 220 -6.74 6.90 -15.63
CA LEU A 220 -7.39 7.57 -16.75
C LEU A 220 -8.41 8.63 -16.29
N ILE A 221 -9.15 8.41 -15.20
CA ILE A 221 -10.25 9.32 -14.84
C ILE A 221 -9.91 10.24 -13.67
N GLY A 222 -10.32 11.51 -13.82
CA GLY A 222 -10.44 12.45 -12.71
C GLY A 222 -9.11 13.06 -12.30
N GLU A 223 -8.94 13.32 -11.00
CA GLU A 223 -7.77 14.01 -10.42
C GLU A 223 -6.45 13.27 -10.63
N LEU A 224 -6.50 12.01 -11.08
CA LEU A 224 -5.34 11.16 -11.30
C LEU A 224 -4.63 11.41 -12.65
N SER A 225 -5.31 12.04 -13.62
CA SER A 225 -4.68 12.52 -14.87
C SER A 225 -4.97 14.00 -15.11
N PRO A 226 -4.10 14.90 -14.62
CA PRO A 226 -4.25 16.33 -14.84
C PRO A 226 -4.25 16.71 -16.33
N ILE A 227 -3.48 16.00 -17.16
CA ILE A 227 -3.43 16.23 -18.61
C ILE A 227 -4.77 15.92 -19.25
N LEU A 228 -5.36 14.77 -18.91
CA LEU A 228 -6.63 14.39 -19.51
C LEU A 228 -7.73 15.36 -19.08
N GLN A 229 -7.70 15.87 -17.85
CA GLN A 229 -8.64 16.92 -17.43
C GLN A 229 -8.53 18.19 -18.29
N MET A 230 -7.31 18.59 -18.64
CA MET A 230 -7.08 19.79 -19.48
C MET A 230 -7.48 19.56 -20.94
N MET A 231 -7.29 18.34 -21.45
CA MET A 231 -7.55 18.01 -22.86
C MET A 231 -8.99 17.61 -23.16
N THR A 232 -9.80 17.32 -22.14
CA THR A 232 -11.13 16.71 -22.35
C THR A 232 -12.24 17.38 -21.54
N ASN A 233 -13.46 17.30 -22.08
CA ASN A 233 -14.68 17.54 -21.33
C ASN A 233 -15.37 16.21 -20.96
N GLU A 234 -16.46 16.28 -20.21
CA GLU A 234 -17.20 15.10 -19.75
C GLU A 234 -17.72 14.23 -20.91
N ALA A 235 -18.23 14.86 -21.97
CA ALA A 235 -18.71 14.15 -23.15
C ALA A 235 -17.57 13.36 -23.81
N LYS A 236 -16.40 13.98 -23.95
CA LYS A 236 -15.22 13.34 -24.54
C LYS A 236 -14.70 12.19 -23.67
N ARG A 237 -14.63 12.37 -22.35
CA ARG A 237 -14.28 11.28 -21.42
C ARG A 237 -15.26 10.10 -21.49
N SER A 238 -16.54 10.39 -21.68
CA SER A 238 -17.56 9.36 -21.86
C SER A 238 -17.39 8.60 -23.18
N GLU A 239 -17.08 9.31 -24.28
CA GLU A 239 -16.74 8.67 -25.56
C GLU A 239 -15.50 7.78 -25.42
N MET A 240 -14.43 8.29 -24.82
CA MET A 240 -13.19 7.55 -24.59
C MET A 240 -13.43 6.29 -23.75
N LYS A 241 -14.18 6.41 -22.65
CA LYS A 241 -14.56 5.26 -21.82
C LYS A 241 -15.28 4.20 -22.66
N ASN A 242 -16.27 4.59 -23.46
CA ASN A 242 -17.02 3.65 -24.29
C ASN A 242 -16.12 2.95 -25.31
N GLU A 243 -15.19 3.69 -25.93
CA GLU A 243 -14.22 3.12 -26.86
C GLU A 243 -13.31 2.11 -26.15
N ILE A 244 -12.74 2.47 -24.99
CA ILE A 244 -11.89 1.57 -24.21
C ILE A 244 -12.63 0.30 -23.82
N PHE A 245 -13.90 0.39 -23.41
CA PHE A 245 -14.71 -0.80 -23.10
C PHE A 245 -14.93 -1.68 -24.33
N ALA A 246 -15.23 -1.10 -25.49
CA ALA A 246 -15.39 -1.85 -26.73
C ALA A 246 -14.09 -2.54 -27.17
N GLU A 247 -12.97 -1.82 -27.05
CA GLU A 247 -11.64 -2.33 -27.37
C GLU A 247 -11.18 -3.39 -26.37
N ALA A 248 -11.51 -3.26 -25.08
CA ALA A 248 -11.25 -4.28 -24.09
C ALA A 248 -11.99 -5.59 -24.40
N VAL A 249 -13.26 -5.52 -24.84
CA VAL A 249 -14.01 -6.68 -25.32
C VAL A 249 -13.30 -7.34 -26.50
N ARG A 250 -12.79 -6.57 -27.46
CA ARG A 250 -12.10 -7.10 -28.65
C ARG A 250 -10.75 -7.74 -28.31
N LEU A 251 -9.95 -7.06 -27.50
CA LEU A 251 -8.55 -7.38 -27.23
C LEU A 251 -8.35 -8.50 -26.19
N LEU A 252 -9.26 -8.62 -25.21
CA LEU A 252 -9.16 -9.64 -24.18
C LEU A 252 -9.46 -11.04 -24.73
N LYS A 253 -8.71 -12.02 -24.25
CA LYS A 253 -9.09 -13.44 -24.34
C LYS A 253 -10.41 -13.68 -23.63
N GLU A 254 -11.15 -14.69 -24.08
CA GLU A 254 -12.27 -15.22 -23.33
C GLU A 254 -11.80 -15.66 -21.93
N GLY A 255 -12.51 -15.24 -20.89
CA GLY A 255 -12.12 -15.43 -19.48
C GLY A 255 -11.06 -14.45 -18.95
N GLY A 256 -10.52 -13.56 -19.79
CA GLY A 256 -9.56 -12.52 -19.41
C GLY A 256 -10.17 -11.38 -18.58
N TRP A 257 -9.30 -10.59 -17.95
CA TRP A 257 -9.69 -9.59 -16.95
C TRP A 257 -9.54 -8.16 -17.46
N PHE A 258 -10.56 -7.34 -17.25
CA PHE A 258 -10.50 -5.90 -17.45
C PHE A 258 -10.62 -5.19 -16.10
N LEU A 259 -9.57 -4.48 -15.71
CA LEU A 259 -9.56 -3.62 -14.54
C LEU A 259 -9.73 -2.18 -15.00
N TYR A 260 -10.84 -1.56 -14.62
CA TYR A 260 -11.13 -0.17 -14.94
C TYR A 260 -11.25 0.61 -13.64
N GLU A 261 -10.23 1.39 -13.33
CA GLU A 261 -10.07 2.03 -12.02
C GLU A 261 -10.21 0.96 -10.92
N PHE A 262 -11.17 1.11 -10.02
CA PHE A 262 -11.43 0.17 -8.94
C PHE A 262 -12.38 -0.98 -9.34
N ASP A 263 -12.97 -0.96 -10.52
CA ASP A 263 -13.89 -1.99 -11.00
C ASP A 263 -13.14 -3.13 -11.71
N ALA A 264 -13.63 -4.36 -11.55
CA ALA A 264 -13.14 -5.53 -12.25
C ALA A 264 -14.26 -6.13 -13.11
N TYR A 265 -13.90 -6.52 -14.33
CA TYR A 265 -14.78 -7.20 -15.26
C TYR A 265 -14.08 -8.42 -15.82
N ARG A 266 -14.83 -9.49 -16.05
CA ARG A 266 -14.34 -10.66 -16.76
C ARG A 266 -14.99 -10.74 -18.13
N LYS A 267 -14.21 -11.07 -19.16
CA LYS A 267 -14.78 -11.37 -20.47
C LYS A 267 -15.47 -12.74 -20.42
N ALA A 268 -16.77 -12.76 -20.64
CA ALA A 268 -17.62 -13.94 -20.67
C ALA A 268 -18.63 -13.83 -21.84
N ASN A 269 -18.66 -14.84 -22.70
CA ASN A 269 -19.48 -14.93 -23.90
C ASN A 269 -19.37 -13.68 -24.80
N GLY A 270 -18.13 -13.21 -25.02
CA GLY A 270 -17.86 -12.03 -25.85
C GLY A 270 -18.34 -10.70 -25.24
N LYS A 271 -18.61 -10.65 -23.93
CA LYS A 271 -19.03 -9.44 -23.21
C LYS A 271 -18.23 -9.27 -21.93
N LEU A 272 -18.09 -8.03 -21.45
CA LEU A 272 -17.57 -7.77 -20.11
C LEU A 272 -18.68 -7.91 -19.09
N VAL A 273 -18.47 -8.78 -18.10
CA VAL A 273 -19.38 -9.00 -16.98
C VAL A 273 -18.68 -8.51 -15.73
N ALA A 274 -19.34 -7.63 -14.96
CA ALA A 274 -18.79 -7.13 -13.71
C ALA A 274 -18.53 -8.31 -12.76
N ASP A 275 -17.31 -8.39 -12.25
CA ASP A 275 -16.98 -9.32 -11.17
C ASP A 275 -17.47 -8.65 -9.89
N GLY A 276 -18.40 -9.29 -9.17
CA GLY A 276 -19.05 -8.73 -7.98
C GLY A 276 -18.12 -8.56 -6.78
N THR A 277 -16.80 -8.47 -7.01
CA THR A 277 -15.77 -8.25 -5.99
C THR A 277 -16.02 -6.89 -5.31
N PRO A 278 -16.01 -6.82 -3.97
CA PRO A 278 -16.27 -5.57 -3.25
C PRO A 278 -15.31 -4.44 -3.65
N LYS A 279 -15.86 -3.22 -3.73
CA LYS A 279 -15.07 -1.98 -3.85
C LYS A 279 -14.48 -1.68 -2.47
N TYR A 280 -13.15 -1.50 -2.39
CA TYR A 280 -12.44 -1.12 -1.16
C TYR A 280 -12.53 0.38 -0.91
#